data_AF-A0A7C6XBI8-F1
#
_entry.id   AF-A0A7C6XBI8-F1
#
_cell.length_a   1.000
_cell.length_b   1.000
_cell.length_c   1.000
_cell.angle_alpha   90.00
_cell.angle_beta   90.00
_cell.angle_gamma   90.00
#
_symmetry.space_group_name_H-M   'P 1'
#
loop_
_entity.id
_entity.type
_entity.pdbx_description
1 polymer ?
#
loop_
_entity_poly.entity_id
_entity_poly.type
_entity_poly.pdbx_seq_one_letter_code
_entity_poly.pdbx_strand_id
1 'polypeptide(L)'
;VAAARLLARERPDAIASTGGYAGAALGFAAALRRVPMLLFEPNAIPGRTILLLSRWARRIAVAYAECGPRFGPKAEARVVLTGTPVRPDIGGGEPVAARKAFGLDPDRPTLLVVGGSAGARSINNAVIAAAPALLDAGAQILHQTGRANIEGVKAATTQLVGRGYVPVDYLENMGNAYAAADLILCRSGASTIAEVTTCGLPAVMVPYPYAVGDHQTYNARALADAGAGRLLPDAELTPEGLAEAVLFYLNNREARQRASAASRSLARPDAAASIVRLLEEMGGTMIRSKP
;
A
#
# COMPACT_ATOMS: atom_id res chain seq x y z
N VAL A 1 25.91 21.14 -2.19
CA VAL A 1 26.22 22.23 -1.23
C VAL A 1 25.15 22.38 -0.14
N ALA A 2 23.86 22.53 -0.48
CA ALA A 2 22.79 22.70 0.51
C ALA A 2 22.69 21.55 1.55
N ALA A 3 22.69 20.29 1.10
CA ALA A 3 22.62 19.13 2.00
C ALA A 3 23.79 19.04 3.00
N ALA A 4 25.01 19.36 2.55
CA ALA A 4 26.18 19.37 3.43
C ALA A 4 26.11 20.50 4.47
N ARG A 5 25.59 21.68 4.09
CA ARG A 5 25.33 22.79 5.03
C ARG A 5 24.26 22.43 6.05
N LEU A 6 23.19 21.75 5.63
CA LEU A 6 22.14 21.26 6.51
C LEU A 6 22.72 20.29 7.56
N LEU A 7 23.45 19.26 7.12
CA LEU A 7 24.08 18.30 8.05
C LEU A 7 25.09 18.96 9.00
N ALA A 8 25.81 19.99 8.53
CA ALA A 8 26.74 20.73 9.38
C ALA A 8 26.03 21.57 10.45
N ARG A 9 24.84 22.09 10.14
CA ARG A 9 24.01 22.91 11.03
C ARG A 9 23.25 22.06 12.04
N GLU A 10 22.49 21.07 11.56
CA GLU A 10 21.62 20.23 12.41
C GLU A 10 22.42 19.20 13.21
N ARG A 11 23.59 18.77 12.72
CA ARG A 11 24.47 17.77 13.35
C ARG A 11 23.72 16.53 13.86
N PRO A 12 22.91 15.86 13.00
CA PRO A 12 22.10 14.74 13.45
C PRO A 12 22.96 13.53 13.83
N ASP A 13 22.55 12.80 14.87
CA ASP A 13 23.19 11.54 15.28
C ASP A 13 22.99 10.42 14.25
N ALA A 14 21.87 10.45 13.52
CA ALA A 14 21.58 9.57 12.40
C ALA A 14 20.59 10.23 11.43
N ILE A 15 20.55 9.75 10.19
CA ILE A 15 19.53 10.13 9.21
C ILE A 15 18.76 8.91 8.71
N ALA A 16 17.50 9.12 8.33
CA ALA A 16 16.71 8.18 7.54
C ALA A 16 16.55 8.71 6.11
N SER A 17 16.60 7.83 5.12
CA SER A 17 16.35 8.18 3.72
C SER A 17 15.47 7.14 3.05
N THR A 18 14.39 7.60 2.43
CA THR A 18 13.47 6.80 1.61
C THR A 18 13.84 6.84 0.12
N GLY A 19 15.02 7.36 -0.21
CA GLY A 19 15.51 7.47 -1.59
C GLY A 19 15.08 8.75 -2.31
N GLY A 20 14.87 8.64 -3.63
CA GLY A 20 14.58 9.79 -4.50
C GLY A 20 15.78 10.74 -4.71
N TYR A 21 15.57 11.84 -5.44
CA TYR A 21 16.64 12.81 -5.75
C TYR A 21 17.14 13.55 -4.50
N ALA A 22 16.22 13.96 -3.63
CA ALA A 22 16.57 14.62 -2.37
C ALA A 22 17.35 13.67 -1.44
N GLY A 23 16.90 12.42 -1.30
CA GLY A 23 17.58 11.41 -0.51
C GLY A 23 18.96 11.05 -1.06
N ALA A 24 19.18 11.09 -2.38
CA ALA A 24 20.49 10.89 -3.00
C ALA A 24 21.49 11.96 -2.55
N ALA A 25 21.10 13.24 -2.65
CA ALA A 25 21.95 14.36 -2.27
C ALA A 25 22.27 14.37 -0.76
N LEU A 26 21.27 14.11 0.08
CA LEU A 26 21.44 14.05 1.53
C LEU A 26 22.28 12.83 1.94
N GLY A 27 21.98 11.65 1.40
CA GLY A 27 22.69 10.42 1.71
C GLY A 27 24.16 10.45 1.29
N PHE A 28 24.49 11.05 0.15
CA PHE A 28 25.88 11.24 -0.26
C PHE A 28 26.63 12.20 0.67
N ALA A 29 25.99 13.31 1.06
CA ALA A 29 26.57 14.25 2.02
C ALA A 29 26.77 13.60 3.41
N ALA A 30 25.84 12.74 3.85
CA ALA A 30 25.97 11.98 5.09
C ALA A 30 27.13 10.98 5.03
N ALA A 31 27.27 10.26 3.91
CA ALA A 31 28.38 9.33 3.71
C ALA A 31 29.74 10.04 3.78
N LEU A 32 29.89 11.20 3.12
CA LEU A 32 31.13 12.01 3.18
C LEU A 32 31.45 12.52 4.60
N ARG A 33 30.41 12.86 5.37
CA ARG A 33 30.55 13.36 6.75
C ARG A 33 30.52 12.25 7.80
N ARG A 34 30.44 10.99 7.40
CA ARG A 34 30.33 9.81 8.29
C ARG A 34 29.15 9.87 9.25
N VAL A 35 28.04 10.50 8.84
CA VAL A 35 26.78 10.47 9.60
C VAL A 35 26.09 9.12 9.35
N PRO A 36 25.71 8.36 10.39
CA PRO A 36 24.97 7.10 10.24
C PRO A 36 23.69 7.27 9.43
N MET A 37 23.44 6.34 8.50
CA MET A 37 22.30 6.42 7.58
C MET A 37 21.50 5.11 7.56
N LEU A 38 20.22 5.20 7.90
CA LEU A 38 19.21 4.17 7.69
C LEU A 38 18.57 4.42 6.32
N LEU A 39 18.55 3.39 5.47
CA LEU A 39 17.74 3.40 4.26
C LEU A 39 16.41 2.71 4.54
N PHE A 40 15.34 3.23 3.96
CA PHE A 40 14.02 2.59 3.99
C PHE A 40 13.55 2.32 2.55
N GLU A 41 13.32 1.05 2.24
CA GLU A 41 12.81 0.60 0.95
C GLU A 41 11.43 -0.09 1.13
N PRO A 42 10.34 0.63 0.80
CA PRO A 42 9.01 0.09 0.96
C PRO A 42 8.57 -0.81 -0.20
N ASN A 43 9.31 -0.90 -1.31
CA ASN A 43 8.94 -1.70 -2.47
C ASN A 43 9.71 -3.02 -2.56
N ALA A 44 9.13 -3.98 -3.28
CA ALA A 44 9.73 -5.28 -3.55
C ALA A 44 11.00 -5.18 -4.43
N ILE A 45 11.03 -4.20 -5.34
CA ILE A 45 12.22 -3.84 -6.11
C ILE A 45 12.84 -2.56 -5.54
N PRO A 46 14.11 -2.60 -5.11
CA PRO A 46 14.74 -1.43 -4.55
C PRO A 46 14.95 -0.34 -5.59
N GLY A 47 14.63 0.89 -5.20
CA GLY A 47 14.86 2.07 -6.01
C GLY A 47 16.34 2.29 -6.28
N ARG A 48 16.66 2.91 -7.42
CA ARG A 48 18.05 3.16 -7.84
C ARG A 48 18.85 3.97 -6.81
N THR A 49 18.22 4.94 -6.15
CA THR A 49 18.86 5.70 -5.07
C THR A 49 19.17 4.83 -3.85
N ILE A 50 18.24 3.96 -3.44
CA ILE A 50 18.45 3.04 -2.31
C ILE A 50 19.61 2.08 -2.66
N LEU A 51 19.61 1.48 -3.86
CA LEU A 51 20.71 0.65 -4.34
C LEU A 51 22.05 1.40 -4.32
N LEU A 52 22.09 2.64 -4.82
CA LEU A 52 23.30 3.47 -4.84
C LEU A 52 23.83 3.74 -3.42
N LEU A 53 22.95 4.10 -2.50
CA LEU A 53 23.31 4.50 -1.14
C LEU A 53 23.58 3.30 -0.22
N SER A 54 23.09 2.10 -0.56
CA SER A 54 23.15 0.89 0.27
C SER A 54 24.56 0.56 0.77
N ARG A 55 25.60 0.85 -0.04
CA ARG A 55 27.00 0.62 0.33
C ARG A 55 27.44 1.39 1.58
N TRP A 56 26.84 2.56 1.83
CA TRP A 56 27.15 3.42 2.98
C TRP A 56 26.11 3.35 4.10
N ALA A 57 24.99 2.66 3.89
CA ALA A 57 23.96 2.51 4.90
C ALA A 57 24.45 1.62 6.05
N ARG A 58 24.08 1.97 7.29
CA ARG A 58 24.36 1.16 8.48
C ARG A 58 23.30 0.08 8.70
N ARG A 59 22.05 0.38 8.30
CA ARG A 59 20.90 -0.51 8.26
C ARG A 59 20.06 -0.19 7.03
N ILE A 60 19.36 -1.19 6.51
CA ILE A 60 18.43 -1.07 5.39
C ILE A 60 17.10 -1.70 5.83
N ALA A 61 16.14 -0.88 6.21
CA ALA A 61 14.78 -1.31 6.52
C ALA A 61 14.04 -1.61 5.21
N VAL A 62 13.51 -2.84 5.06
CA VAL A 62 12.78 -3.27 3.86
C VAL A 62 11.38 -3.75 4.21
N ALA A 63 10.46 -3.61 3.25
CA ALA A 63 9.11 -4.20 3.36
C ALA A 63 9.02 -5.65 2.88
N TYR A 64 9.96 -6.08 2.02
CA TYR A 64 9.93 -7.40 1.39
C TYR A 64 11.27 -8.13 1.55
N ALA A 65 11.23 -9.39 1.97
CA ALA A 65 12.44 -10.21 2.16
C ALA A 65 13.23 -10.38 0.85
N GLU A 66 12.52 -10.57 -0.27
CA GLU A 66 13.10 -10.68 -1.62
C GLU A 66 13.88 -9.44 -2.08
N CYS A 67 13.75 -8.32 -1.40
CA CYS A 67 14.55 -7.13 -1.69
C CYS A 67 16.04 -7.33 -1.30
N GLY A 68 16.32 -8.19 -0.30
CA GLY A 68 17.66 -8.38 0.28
C GLY A 68 18.76 -8.73 -0.73
N PRO A 69 18.61 -9.81 -1.52
CA PRO A 69 19.62 -10.26 -2.48
C PRO A 69 20.00 -9.19 -3.52
N ARG A 70 19.12 -8.23 -3.80
CA ARG A 70 19.34 -7.17 -4.80
C ARG A 70 20.33 -6.10 -4.36
N PHE A 71 20.66 -6.02 -3.07
CA PHE A 71 21.67 -5.09 -2.54
C PHE A 71 23.11 -5.62 -2.67
N GLY A 72 23.28 -6.90 -2.96
CA GLY A 72 24.56 -7.59 -2.95
C GLY A 72 25.04 -7.95 -1.53
N PRO A 73 25.98 -8.90 -1.39
CA PRO A 73 26.20 -9.61 -0.12
C PRO A 73 26.55 -8.72 1.07
N LYS A 74 27.35 -7.67 0.84
CA LYS A 74 27.81 -6.76 1.92
C LYS A 74 26.69 -5.88 2.48
N ALA A 75 25.78 -5.43 1.62
CA ALA A 75 24.67 -4.58 2.02
C ALA A 75 23.47 -5.41 2.48
N GLU A 76 23.26 -6.59 1.90
CA GLU A 76 22.26 -7.57 2.34
C GLU A 76 22.40 -7.93 3.82
N ALA A 77 23.64 -8.10 4.32
CA ALA A 77 23.90 -8.35 5.74
C ALA A 77 23.44 -7.23 6.69
N ARG A 78 23.00 -6.08 6.17
CA ARG A 78 22.48 -4.92 6.93
C ARG A 78 20.97 -4.75 6.77
N VAL A 79 20.33 -5.62 6.00
CA VAL A 79 18.89 -5.59 5.72
C VAL A 79 18.11 -6.08 6.93
N VAL A 80 17.06 -5.36 7.28
CA VAL A 80 16.12 -5.72 8.34
C VAL A 80 14.72 -5.63 7.76
N LEU A 81 13.96 -6.73 7.85
CA LEU A 81 12.58 -6.78 7.38
C LEU A 81 11.66 -6.11 8.40
N THR A 82 11.38 -4.83 8.19
CA THR A 82 10.52 -4.03 9.08
C THR A 82 9.08 -3.97 8.61
N GLY A 83 8.83 -4.10 7.31
CA GLY A 83 7.53 -3.72 6.73
C GLY A 83 7.46 -2.22 6.45
N THR A 84 6.28 -1.77 6.01
CA THR A 84 5.99 -0.35 5.75
C THR A 84 5.12 0.22 6.86
N PRO A 85 5.47 1.38 7.45
CA PRO A 85 4.65 2.04 8.44
C PRO A 85 3.23 2.29 7.95
N VAL A 86 2.26 1.94 8.79
CA VAL A 86 0.83 2.15 8.58
C VAL A 86 0.32 3.15 9.63
N ARG A 87 -0.68 3.94 9.27
CA ARG A 87 -1.26 4.92 10.20
C ARG A 87 -1.99 4.22 11.34
N PRO A 88 -1.99 4.78 12.57
CA PRO A 88 -2.59 4.12 13.74
C PRO A 88 -4.09 3.85 13.65
N ASP A 89 -4.82 4.58 12.81
CA ASP A 89 -6.26 4.44 12.59
C ASP A 89 -6.63 3.30 11.63
N ILE A 90 -5.66 2.66 11.00
CA ILE A 90 -5.85 1.54 10.07
C ILE A 90 -5.73 0.21 10.82
N GLY A 91 -6.59 -0.75 10.48
CA GLY A 91 -6.63 -2.06 11.14
C GLY A 91 -7.54 -2.14 12.36
N GLY A 92 -8.30 -1.07 12.64
CA GLY A 92 -9.37 -1.02 13.64
C GLY A 92 -10.67 -0.49 13.03
N GLY A 93 -11.80 -1.11 13.36
CA GLY A 93 -13.12 -0.69 12.88
C GLY A 93 -14.17 -1.79 13.05
N GLU A 94 -15.43 -1.40 13.19
CA GLU A 94 -16.56 -2.33 13.27
C GLU A 94 -17.27 -2.35 11.91
N PRO A 95 -17.28 -3.50 11.19
CA PRO A 95 -17.78 -3.57 9.82
C PRO A 95 -19.21 -3.09 9.62
N VAL A 96 -20.13 -3.38 10.55
CA VAL A 96 -21.55 -2.98 10.43
C VAL A 96 -21.70 -1.47 10.53
N ALA A 97 -21.06 -0.85 11.52
CA ALA A 97 -21.04 0.59 11.71
C ALA A 97 -20.35 1.29 10.54
N ALA A 98 -19.24 0.74 10.03
CA ALA A 98 -18.53 1.27 8.89
C ALA A 98 -19.39 1.26 7.62
N ARG A 99 -20.08 0.15 7.31
CA ARG A 99 -21.01 0.07 6.17
C ARG A 99 -22.15 1.07 6.32
N LYS A 100 -22.79 1.13 7.49
CA LYS A 100 -23.84 2.12 7.77
C LYS A 100 -23.39 3.56 7.56
N ALA A 101 -22.16 3.90 7.97
CA ALA A 101 -21.59 5.24 7.79
C ALA A 101 -21.46 5.65 6.31
N PHE A 102 -21.34 4.69 5.39
CA PHE A 102 -21.31 4.93 3.94
C PHE A 102 -22.67 4.70 3.26
N GLY A 103 -23.75 4.45 4.02
CA GLY A 103 -25.07 4.13 3.46
C GLY A 103 -25.13 2.75 2.81
N LEU A 104 -24.22 1.86 3.18
CA LEU A 104 -24.11 0.49 2.68
C LEU A 104 -24.93 -0.46 3.56
N ASP A 105 -25.42 -1.54 2.95
CA ASP A 105 -26.16 -2.61 3.63
C ASP A 105 -25.18 -3.46 4.47
N PRO A 106 -25.41 -3.66 5.78
CA PRO A 106 -24.49 -4.40 6.61
C PRO A 106 -24.34 -5.89 6.24
N ASP A 107 -25.33 -6.48 5.57
CA ASP A 107 -25.39 -7.92 5.27
C ASP A 107 -24.88 -8.28 3.87
N ARG A 108 -24.61 -7.28 3.02
CA ARG A 108 -24.13 -7.47 1.64
C ARG A 108 -22.60 -7.36 1.53
N PRO A 109 -21.96 -8.18 0.68
CA PRO A 109 -20.51 -8.11 0.47
C PRO A 109 -20.12 -6.79 -0.21
N THR A 110 -19.10 -6.12 0.33
CA THR A 110 -18.66 -4.79 -0.13
C THR A 110 -17.31 -4.87 -0.84
N LEU A 111 -17.26 -4.38 -2.08
CA LEU A 111 -16.03 -4.07 -2.79
C LEU A 111 -15.63 -2.62 -2.50
N LEU A 112 -14.45 -2.43 -1.92
CA LEU A 112 -13.80 -1.12 -1.87
C LEU A 112 -12.93 -0.93 -3.11
N VAL A 113 -13.05 0.23 -3.78
CA VAL A 113 -12.22 0.58 -4.94
C VAL A 113 -11.38 1.82 -4.62
N VAL A 114 -10.06 1.70 -4.76
CA VAL A 114 -9.11 2.79 -4.49
C VAL A 114 -8.04 2.88 -5.59
N GLY A 115 -8.07 3.95 -6.36
CA GLY A 115 -7.07 4.23 -7.42
C GLY A 115 -5.80 4.96 -6.94
N GLY A 116 -5.71 5.30 -5.66
CA GLY A 116 -4.76 6.26 -5.10
C GLY A 116 -5.42 7.63 -4.89
N SER A 117 -4.72 8.58 -4.23
CA SER A 117 -5.34 9.87 -3.83
C SER A 117 -5.92 10.69 -5.00
N ALA A 118 -5.32 10.62 -6.18
CA ALA A 118 -5.80 11.28 -7.39
C ALA A 118 -6.89 10.49 -8.15
N GLY A 119 -7.20 9.27 -7.70
CA GLY A 119 -7.96 8.28 -8.48
C GLY A 119 -7.15 7.70 -9.64
N ALA A 120 -7.69 6.66 -10.27
CA ALA A 120 -7.08 6.03 -11.44
C ALA A 120 -8.12 5.87 -12.55
N ARG A 121 -8.00 6.65 -13.62
CA ARG A 121 -9.01 6.67 -14.70
C ARG A 121 -9.28 5.28 -15.30
N SER A 122 -8.25 4.45 -15.51
CA SER A 122 -8.43 3.09 -16.01
C SER A 122 -9.29 2.24 -15.07
N ILE A 123 -9.01 2.29 -13.76
CA ILE A 123 -9.82 1.64 -12.72
C ILE A 123 -11.24 2.20 -12.70
N ASN A 124 -11.39 3.53 -12.71
CA ASN A 124 -12.71 4.14 -12.66
C ASN A 124 -13.60 3.67 -13.82
N ASN A 125 -13.07 3.70 -15.04
CA ASN A 125 -13.80 3.30 -16.23
C ASN A 125 -14.17 1.81 -16.21
N ALA A 126 -13.23 0.94 -15.83
CA ALA A 126 -13.48 -0.49 -15.74
C ALA A 126 -14.53 -0.83 -14.67
N VAL A 127 -14.47 -0.17 -13.51
CA VAL A 127 -15.44 -0.37 -12.41
C VAL A 127 -16.82 0.11 -12.81
N ILE A 128 -16.95 1.27 -13.46
CA ILE A 128 -18.24 1.76 -13.96
C ILE A 128 -18.87 0.74 -14.92
N ALA A 129 -18.07 0.21 -15.85
CA ALA A 129 -18.54 -0.76 -16.83
C ALA A 129 -18.90 -2.13 -16.22
N ALA A 130 -18.14 -2.59 -15.21
CA ALA A 130 -18.40 -3.86 -14.53
C ALA A 130 -19.50 -3.76 -13.45
N ALA A 131 -19.80 -2.55 -12.96
CA ALA A 131 -20.69 -2.35 -11.82
C ALA A 131 -22.07 -3.02 -11.97
N PRO A 132 -22.77 -2.98 -13.12
CA PRO A 132 -24.05 -3.68 -13.26
C PRO A 132 -23.96 -5.16 -12.89
N ALA A 133 -22.98 -5.89 -13.44
CA ALA A 133 -22.79 -7.32 -13.18
C ALA A 133 -22.43 -7.60 -11.71
N LEU A 134 -21.61 -6.74 -11.10
CA LEU A 134 -21.25 -6.86 -9.68
C LEU A 134 -22.47 -6.64 -8.75
N LEU A 135 -23.28 -5.64 -9.06
CA LEU A 135 -24.49 -5.31 -8.29
C LEU A 135 -25.57 -6.39 -8.46
N ASP A 136 -25.73 -6.96 -9.67
CA ASP A 136 -26.66 -8.06 -9.94
C ASP A 136 -26.27 -9.36 -9.21
N ALA A 137 -24.98 -9.55 -8.93
CA ALA A 137 -24.50 -10.63 -8.07
C ALA A 137 -24.69 -10.36 -6.57
N GLY A 138 -25.32 -9.24 -6.18
CA GLY A 138 -25.62 -8.89 -4.80
C GLY A 138 -24.52 -8.11 -4.06
N ALA A 139 -23.39 -7.82 -4.72
CA ALA A 139 -22.34 -6.99 -4.13
C ALA A 139 -22.75 -5.51 -4.04
N GLN A 140 -22.05 -4.75 -3.23
CA GLN A 140 -22.10 -3.29 -3.20
C GLN A 140 -20.69 -2.72 -3.38
N ILE A 141 -20.59 -1.47 -3.85
CA ILE A 141 -19.32 -0.88 -4.29
C ILE A 141 -19.14 0.47 -3.60
N LEU A 142 -18.08 0.60 -2.80
CA LEU A 142 -17.58 1.89 -2.31
C LEU A 142 -16.42 2.32 -3.19
N HIS A 143 -16.59 3.36 -4.00
CA HIS A 143 -15.65 3.74 -5.03
C HIS A 143 -15.05 5.11 -4.80
N GLN A 144 -13.78 5.16 -4.40
CA GLN A 144 -13.00 6.40 -4.34
C GLN A 144 -12.46 6.73 -5.74
N THR A 145 -13.04 7.75 -6.38
CA THR A 145 -12.83 8.06 -7.79
C THR A 145 -11.70 9.06 -8.04
N GLY A 146 -11.29 9.79 -7.00
CA GLY A 146 -10.43 10.97 -7.09
C GLY A 146 -11.22 12.24 -7.38
N ARG A 147 -10.79 13.35 -6.77
CA ARG A 147 -11.41 14.68 -6.87
C ARG A 147 -11.62 15.16 -8.30
N ALA A 148 -10.70 14.84 -9.20
CA ALA A 148 -10.80 15.27 -10.60
C ALA A 148 -11.84 14.47 -11.42
N ASN A 149 -12.28 13.30 -10.95
CA ASN A 149 -13.13 12.40 -11.74
C ASN A 149 -14.56 12.29 -11.20
N ILE A 150 -14.84 12.73 -9.97
CA ILE A 150 -16.08 12.43 -9.26
C ILE A 150 -17.34 12.84 -10.03
N GLU A 151 -17.36 14.02 -10.64
CA GLU A 151 -18.54 14.50 -11.36
C GLU A 151 -18.86 13.63 -12.58
N GLY A 152 -17.84 13.21 -13.33
CA GLY A 152 -17.99 12.28 -14.44
C GLY A 152 -18.47 10.89 -13.99
N VAL A 153 -17.94 10.39 -12.86
CA VAL A 153 -18.36 9.09 -12.32
C VAL A 153 -19.80 9.15 -11.82
N LYS A 154 -20.20 10.19 -11.09
CA LYS A 154 -21.59 10.37 -10.62
C LYS A 154 -22.56 10.38 -11.81
N ALA A 155 -22.26 11.17 -12.84
CA ALA A 155 -23.09 11.22 -14.04
C ALA A 155 -23.26 9.82 -14.67
N ALA A 156 -22.17 9.06 -14.83
CA ALA A 156 -22.18 7.72 -15.42
C ALA A 156 -22.87 6.64 -14.55
N THR A 157 -23.01 6.88 -13.24
CA THR A 157 -23.46 5.86 -12.27
C THR A 157 -24.75 6.24 -11.54
N THR A 158 -25.44 7.29 -11.98
CA THR A 158 -26.69 7.79 -11.36
C THR A 158 -27.70 6.67 -11.14
N GLN A 159 -27.93 5.83 -12.16
CA GLN A 159 -28.85 4.68 -12.12
C GLN A 159 -28.38 3.52 -11.23
N LEU A 160 -27.13 3.54 -10.76
CA LEU A 160 -26.53 2.48 -9.94
C LEU A 160 -26.52 2.83 -8.44
N VAL A 161 -26.67 4.11 -8.08
CA VAL A 161 -26.56 4.55 -6.67
C VAL A 161 -27.55 3.81 -5.78
N GLY A 162 -28.83 3.75 -6.17
CA GLY A 162 -29.88 3.05 -5.43
C GLY A 162 -29.71 1.51 -5.38
N ARG A 163 -28.78 0.94 -6.15
CA ARG A 163 -28.47 -0.49 -6.17
C ARG A 163 -27.31 -0.87 -5.23
N GLY A 164 -26.65 0.11 -4.62
CA GLY A 164 -25.49 -0.09 -3.74
C GLY A 164 -24.17 0.36 -4.36
N TYR A 165 -24.17 1.34 -5.27
CA TYR A 165 -22.97 1.96 -5.80
C TYR A 165 -22.74 3.33 -5.14
N VAL A 166 -21.63 3.49 -4.42
CA VAL A 166 -21.33 4.71 -3.65
C VAL A 166 -20.05 5.34 -4.20
N PRO A 167 -20.15 6.32 -5.12
CA PRO A 167 -18.99 7.06 -5.59
C PRO A 167 -18.64 8.21 -4.63
N VAL A 168 -17.37 8.29 -4.24
CA VAL A 168 -16.83 9.37 -3.42
C VAL A 168 -15.57 9.92 -4.06
N ASP A 169 -15.32 11.22 -3.91
CA ASP A 169 -14.14 11.86 -4.47
C ASP A 169 -12.87 11.49 -3.68
N TYR A 170 -12.98 11.43 -2.36
CA TYR A 170 -11.92 11.13 -1.41
C TYR A 170 -12.49 10.45 -0.16
N LEU A 171 -11.69 9.58 0.46
CA LEU A 171 -12.04 8.88 1.70
C LEU A 171 -11.20 9.47 2.85
N GLU A 172 -11.81 10.36 3.63
CA GLU A 172 -11.15 10.97 4.80
C GLU A 172 -10.81 9.92 5.87
N ASN A 173 -11.77 9.03 6.16
CA ASN A 173 -11.58 7.93 7.11
C ASN A 173 -11.35 6.62 6.35
N MET A 174 -10.09 6.39 5.97
CA MET A 174 -9.67 5.14 5.31
C MET A 174 -9.84 3.92 6.21
N GLY A 175 -9.68 4.05 7.54
CA GLY A 175 -9.90 2.96 8.49
C GLY A 175 -11.32 2.38 8.37
N ASN A 176 -12.33 3.24 8.38
CA ASN A 176 -13.72 2.84 8.15
C ASN A 176 -13.94 2.25 6.75
N ALA A 177 -13.32 2.83 5.72
CA ALA A 177 -13.45 2.30 4.36
C ALA A 177 -12.92 0.85 4.27
N TYR A 178 -11.76 0.58 4.87
CA TYR A 178 -11.22 -0.78 4.96
C TYR A 178 -12.11 -1.70 5.81
N ALA A 179 -12.63 -1.23 6.94
CA ALA A 179 -13.50 -2.02 7.81
C ALA A 179 -14.84 -2.38 7.14
N ALA A 180 -15.35 -1.53 6.26
CA ALA A 180 -16.58 -1.79 5.51
C ALA A 180 -16.40 -2.86 4.42
N ALA A 181 -15.17 -3.09 3.96
CA ALA A 181 -14.86 -3.89 2.79
C ALA A 181 -14.70 -5.38 3.10
N ASP A 182 -15.13 -6.22 2.15
CA ASP A 182 -14.84 -7.66 2.14
C ASP A 182 -13.74 -8.02 1.12
N LEU A 183 -13.52 -7.13 0.15
CA LEU A 183 -12.53 -7.21 -0.91
C LEU A 183 -12.13 -5.79 -1.31
N ILE A 184 -10.86 -5.59 -1.70
CA ILE A 184 -10.41 -4.32 -2.27
C ILE A 184 -9.91 -4.50 -3.71
N LEU A 185 -10.28 -3.56 -4.59
CA LEU A 185 -9.64 -3.32 -5.88
C LEU A 185 -8.74 -2.08 -5.75
N CYS A 186 -7.43 -2.23 -5.95
CA CYS A 186 -6.53 -1.09 -5.77
C CYS A 186 -5.29 -1.11 -6.66
N ARG A 187 -4.61 0.05 -6.75
CA ARG A 187 -3.20 0.09 -7.16
C ARG A 187 -2.33 -0.60 -6.09
N SER A 188 -1.15 -1.08 -6.47
CA SER A 188 -0.22 -1.80 -5.59
C SER A 188 0.97 -0.95 -5.14
N GLY A 189 0.68 0.29 -4.73
CA GLY A 189 1.65 1.14 -4.05
C GLY A 189 1.96 0.61 -2.65
N ALA A 190 3.20 0.80 -2.18
CA ALA A 190 3.67 0.16 -0.95
C ALA A 190 2.83 0.48 0.30
N SER A 191 2.40 1.73 0.48
CA SER A 191 1.53 2.11 1.60
C SER A 191 0.16 1.45 1.52
N THR A 192 -0.47 1.43 0.34
CA THR A 192 -1.75 0.75 0.13
C THR A 192 -1.64 -0.73 0.43
N ILE A 193 -0.59 -1.39 -0.05
CA ILE A 193 -0.35 -2.81 0.25
C ILE A 193 -0.20 -3.06 1.75
N ALA A 194 0.55 -2.21 2.46
CA ALA A 194 0.74 -2.35 3.90
C ALA A 194 -0.56 -2.12 4.69
N GLU A 195 -1.38 -1.15 4.28
CA GLU A 195 -2.71 -0.92 4.86
C GLU A 195 -3.63 -2.13 4.62
N VAL A 196 -3.63 -2.68 3.39
CA VAL A 196 -4.42 -3.86 3.01
C VAL A 196 -4.05 -5.10 3.82
N THR A 197 -2.75 -5.39 3.98
CA THR A 197 -2.29 -6.54 4.78
C THR A 197 -2.59 -6.35 6.25
N THR A 198 -2.44 -5.13 6.78
CA THR A 198 -2.80 -4.78 8.16
C THR A 198 -4.29 -5.00 8.42
N CYS A 199 -5.16 -4.63 7.48
CA CYS A 199 -6.61 -4.90 7.57
C CYS A 199 -6.97 -6.35 7.24
N GLY A 200 -6.04 -7.16 6.73
CA GLY A 200 -6.29 -8.54 6.36
C GLY A 200 -7.26 -8.70 5.19
N LEU A 201 -7.32 -7.70 4.30
CA LEU A 201 -8.26 -7.73 3.18
C LEU A 201 -7.67 -8.55 2.02
N PRO A 202 -8.47 -9.43 1.39
CA PRO A 202 -8.19 -9.93 0.06
C PRO A 202 -8.12 -8.76 -0.94
N ALA A 203 -7.24 -8.84 -1.93
CA ALA A 203 -7.06 -7.75 -2.90
C ALA A 203 -7.04 -8.21 -4.36
N VAL A 204 -7.76 -7.50 -5.23
CA VAL A 204 -7.50 -7.48 -6.67
C VAL A 204 -6.62 -6.26 -6.92
N MET A 205 -5.37 -6.50 -7.32
CA MET A 205 -4.37 -5.45 -7.45
C MET A 205 -4.11 -5.17 -8.92
N VAL A 206 -4.27 -3.91 -9.32
CA VAL A 206 -3.98 -3.43 -10.68
C VAL A 206 -2.74 -2.55 -10.65
N PRO A 207 -1.53 -3.08 -10.91
CA PRO A 207 -0.31 -2.28 -10.86
C PRO A 207 -0.37 -1.08 -11.79
N TYR A 208 0.16 0.06 -11.36
CA TYR A 208 0.31 1.22 -12.24
C TYR A 208 1.37 0.92 -13.31
N PRO A 209 1.01 0.89 -14.61
CA PRO A 209 1.91 0.41 -15.67
C PRO A 209 3.14 1.31 -15.91
N TYR A 210 3.11 2.56 -15.42
CA TYR A 210 4.21 3.51 -15.55
C TYR A 210 4.98 3.69 -14.23
N ALA A 211 4.85 2.75 -13.29
CA ALA A 211 5.62 2.73 -12.06
C ALA A 211 7.12 2.57 -12.37
N VAL A 212 7.97 3.39 -11.75
CA VAL A 212 9.44 3.36 -11.96
C VAL A 212 9.98 1.97 -11.63
N GLY A 213 10.64 1.31 -12.59
CA GLY A 213 11.18 -0.03 -12.39
C GLY A 213 10.12 -1.10 -12.18
N ASP A 214 8.87 -0.85 -12.60
CA ASP A 214 7.72 -1.75 -12.48
C ASP A 214 7.44 -2.20 -11.03
N HIS A 215 7.84 -1.39 -10.05
CA HIS A 215 7.81 -1.77 -8.63
C HIS A 215 6.40 -2.17 -8.14
N GLN A 216 5.34 -1.60 -8.70
CA GLN A 216 3.97 -1.95 -8.33
C GLN A 216 3.59 -3.39 -8.77
N THR A 217 4.10 -3.88 -9.90
CA THR A 217 3.83 -5.26 -10.33
C THR A 217 4.49 -6.25 -9.39
N TYR A 218 5.73 -5.98 -8.95
CA TYR A 218 6.41 -6.80 -7.96
C TYR A 218 5.75 -6.75 -6.57
N ASN A 219 5.32 -5.57 -6.13
CA ASN A 219 4.56 -5.44 -4.87
C ASN A 219 3.28 -6.30 -4.91
N ALA A 220 2.54 -6.26 -6.01
CA ALA A 220 1.32 -7.05 -6.17
C ALA A 220 1.62 -8.55 -6.32
N ARG A 221 2.70 -8.91 -7.03
CA ARG A 221 3.16 -10.29 -7.18
C ARG A 221 3.46 -10.92 -5.82
N ALA A 222 4.18 -10.22 -4.95
CA ALA A 222 4.49 -10.70 -3.60
C ALA A 222 3.24 -11.07 -2.79
N LEU A 223 2.14 -10.31 -2.94
CA LEU A 223 0.87 -10.63 -2.30
C LEU A 223 0.12 -11.77 -2.99
N ALA A 224 0.08 -11.76 -4.32
CA ALA A 224 -0.59 -12.79 -5.11
C ALA A 224 0.05 -14.17 -4.88
N ASP A 225 1.38 -14.24 -4.86
CA ASP A 225 2.15 -15.49 -4.66
C ASP A 225 1.97 -16.02 -3.22
N ALA A 226 1.76 -15.13 -2.24
CA ALA A 226 1.38 -15.52 -0.88
C ALA A 226 -0.10 -15.94 -0.77
N GLY A 227 -0.90 -15.81 -1.84
CA GLY A 227 -2.32 -16.14 -1.85
C GLY A 227 -3.23 -15.05 -1.29
N ALA A 228 -2.72 -13.85 -1.00
CA ALA A 228 -3.48 -12.74 -0.42
C ALA A 228 -4.44 -12.04 -1.41
N GLY A 229 -4.40 -12.42 -2.69
CA GLY A 229 -5.18 -11.76 -3.72
C GLY A 229 -4.80 -12.16 -5.13
N ARG A 230 -5.27 -11.38 -6.11
CA ARG A 230 -4.98 -11.56 -7.54
C ARG A 230 -4.29 -10.32 -8.08
N LEU A 231 -3.21 -10.52 -8.82
CA LEU A 231 -2.66 -9.51 -9.72
C LEU A 231 -3.53 -9.48 -10.99
N LEU A 232 -4.06 -8.32 -11.34
CA LEU A 232 -4.77 -8.05 -12.59
C LEU A 232 -4.02 -6.95 -13.34
N PRO A 233 -3.20 -7.27 -14.35
CA PRO A 233 -2.47 -6.28 -15.13
C PRO A 233 -3.41 -5.22 -15.73
N ASP A 234 -2.96 -3.96 -15.84
CA ASP A 234 -3.79 -2.85 -16.37
C ASP A 234 -4.25 -3.12 -17.82
N ALA A 235 -3.48 -3.88 -18.60
CA ALA A 235 -3.84 -4.33 -19.95
C ALA A 235 -4.97 -5.39 -19.97
N GLU A 236 -5.16 -6.12 -18.87
CA GLU A 236 -6.21 -7.13 -18.69
C GLU A 236 -7.43 -6.53 -17.94
N LEU A 237 -7.40 -5.24 -17.62
CA LEU A 237 -8.46 -4.54 -16.90
C LEU A 237 -9.64 -4.22 -17.84
N THR A 238 -10.29 -5.27 -18.35
CA THR A 238 -11.57 -5.18 -19.05
C THR A 238 -12.74 -5.31 -18.07
N PRO A 239 -13.96 -4.90 -18.44
CA PRO A 239 -15.14 -5.10 -17.59
C PRO A 239 -15.33 -6.57 -17.18
N GLU A 240 -15.12 -7.50 -18.11
CA GLU A 240 -15.26 -8.95 -17.90
C GLU A 240 -14.15 -9.49 -16.99
N GLY A 241 -12.90 -9.13 -17.26
CA GLY A 241 -11.76 -9.57 -16.44
C GLY A 241 -11.84 -9.04 -15.00
N LEU A 242 -12.30 -7.79 -14.84
CA LEU A 242 -12.56 -7.22 -13.53
C LEU A 242 -13.71 -7.94 -12.80
N ALA A 243 -14.84 -8.15 -13.49
CA ALA A 243 -15.99 -8.83 -12.91
C ALA A 243 -15.63 -10.26 -12.49
N GLU A 244 -14.93 -11.02 -13.33
CA GLU A 244 -14.44 -12.37 -13.02
C GLU A 244 -13.55 -12.36 -11.76
N ALA A 245 -12.55 -11.48 -11.71
CA ALA A 245 -11.60 -11.39 -10.59
C ALA A 245 -12.30 -11.04 -9.27
N VAL A 246 -13.26 -10.10 -9.30
CA VAL A 246 -14.02 -9.68 -8.11
C VAL A 246 -15.01 -10.74 -7.67
N LEU A 247 -15.83 -11.26 -8.59
CA LEU A 247 -16.88 -12.23 -8.28
C LEU A 247 -16.31 -13.55 -7.79
N PHE A 248 -15.12 -13.94 -8.22
CA PHE A 248 -14.42 -15.09 -7.66
C PHE A 248 -14.33 -15.00 -6.13
N TYR A 249 -13.89 -13.88 -5.56
CA TYR A 249 -13.77 -13.72 -4.11
C TYR A 249 -15.10 -13.40 -3.42
N LEU A 250 -15.99 -12.63 -4.07
CA LEU A 250 -17.26 -12.27 -3.44
C LEU A 250 -18.23 -13.46 -3.33
N ASN A 251 -18.25 -14.33 -4.33
CA ASN A 251 -19.12 -15.52 -4.35
C ASN A 251 -18.48 -16.76 -3.71
N ASN A 252 -17.15 -16.76 -3.49
CA ASN A 252 -16.45 -17.86 -2.83
C ASN A 252 -15.94 -17.45 -1.45
N ARG A 253 -16.73 -17.75 -0.41
CA ARG A 253 -16.39 -17.45 0.99
C ARG A 253 -15.07 -18.10 1.43
N GLU A 254 -14.81 -19.32 1.00
CA GLU A 254 -13.60 -20.06 1.38
C GLU A 254 -12.35 -19.42 0.77
N ALA A 255 -12.39 -19.09 -0.53
CA ALA A 255 -11.31 -18.37 -1.20
C ALA A 255 -11.06 -17.01 -0.56
N ARG A 256 -12.12 -16.28 -0.22
CA ARG A 256 -12.03 -14.99 0.49
C ARG A 256 -11.38 -15.13 1.86
N GLN A 257 -11.75 -16.15 2.63
CA GLN A 257 -11.16 -16.40 3.96
C GLN A 257 -9.69 -16.79 3.88
N ARG A 258 -9.31 -17.65 2.92
CA ARG A 258 -7.90 -18.02 2.70
C ARG A 258 -7.06 -16.79 2.31
N ALA A 259 -7.55 -15.98 1.37
CA ALA A 259 -6.86 -14.77 0.96
C ALA A 259 -6.76 -13.74 2.09
N SER A 260 -7.80 -13.62 2.90
CA SER A 260 -7.80 -12.74 4.06
C SER A 260 -6.78 -13.19 5.12
N ALA A 261 -6.66 -14.50 5.37
CA ALA A 261 -5.65 -15.05 6.28
C ALA A 261 -4.22 -14.86 5.74
N ALA A 262 -4.01 -15.09 4.45
CA ALA A 262 -2.73 -14.80 3.79
C ALA A 262 -2.36 -13.31 3.83
N SER A 263 -3.34 -12.43 3.62
CA SER A 263 -3.13 -10.98 3.73
C SER A 263 -2.65 -10.58 5.13
N ARG A 264 -3.29 -11.13 6.18
CA ARG A 264 -2.86 -10.90 7.58
C ARG A 264 -1.48 -11.46 7.90
N SER A 265 -1.09 -12.60 7.34
CA SER A 265 0.23 -13.21 7.63
C SER A 265 1.39 -12.37 7.09
N LEU A 266 1.13 -11.51 6.11
CA LEU A 266 2.09 -10.54 5.57
C LEU A 266 2.16 -9.22 6.35
N ALA A 267 1.21 -8.99 7.28
CA ALA A 267 1.14 -7.73 8.02
C ALA A 267 2.38 -7.53 8.91
N ARG A 268 2.79 -6.27 9.04
CA ARG A 268 3.88 -5.82 9.92
C ARG A 268 3.45 -4.57 10.69
N PRO A 269 2.52 -4.72 11.65
CA PRO A 269 1.92 -3.56 12.35
C PRO A 269 2.94 -2.77 13.17
N ASP A 270 4.07 -3.38 13.55
CA ASP A 270 5.14 -2.75 14.32
C ASP A 270 6.20 -2.06 13.44
N ALA A 271 5.98 -1.93 12.13
CA ALA A 271 6.97 -1.39 11.18
C ALA A 271 7.55 -0.03 11.59
N ALA A 272 6.69 0.90 12.02
CA ALA A 272 7.11 2.22 12.50
C ALA A 272 8.03 2.10 13.73
N ALA A 273 7.62 1.33 14.73
CA ALA A 273 8.40 1.11 15.95
C ALA A 273 9.73 0.41 15.67
N SER A 274 9.74 -0.57 14.76
CA SER A 274 10.94 -1.25 14.29
C SER A 274 11.93 -0.29 13.62
N ILE A 275 11.45 0.62 12.76
CA ILE A 275 12.29 1.64 12.12
C ILE A 275 12.86 2.63 13.15
N VAL A 276 12.06 3.07 14.11
CA VAL A 276 12.53 3.98 15.18
C VAL A 276 13.63 3.32 16.02
N ARG A 277 13.45 2.07 16.45
CA ARG A 277 14.48 1.32 17.18
C ARG A 277 15.81 1.26 16.41
N LEU A 278 15.74 0.99 15.10
CA LEU A 278 16.95 0.98 14.26
C LEU A 278 17.64 2.35 14.20
N LEU A 279 16.90 3.46 14.20
CA LEU A 279 17.46 4.80 14.23
C LEU A 279 18.12 5.11 15.58
N GLU A 280 17.47 4.75 16.69
CA GLU A 280 17.97 4.94 18.05
C GLU A 280 19.27 4.17 18.30
N GLU A 281 19.32 2.88 17.89
CA GLU A 281 20.52 2.05 17.92
C GLU A 281 21.69 2.66 17.14
N MET A 282 21.39 3.36 16.05
CA MET A 282 22.39 3.99 15.19
C MET A 282 22.90 5.32 15.72
N GLY A 283 22.03 6.10 16.36
CA GLY A 283 22.36 7.38 16.98
C GLY A 283 23.09 7.25 18.33
N GLY A 284 23.18 6.04 18.89
CA GLY A 284 23.83 5.79 20.19
C GLY A 284 22.93 6.10 21.39
N THR A 285 21.64 6.35 21.16
CA THR A 285 20.65 6.66 22.19
C THR A 285 19.89 5.38 22.55
N MET A 286 20.44 4.54 23.42
CA MET A 286 19.66 3.44 24.01
C MET A 286 18.68 4.03 25.03
N ILE A 287 17.46 4.37 24.61
CA ILE A 287 16.38 4.60 25.56
C ILE A 287 16.02 3.22 26.13
N ARG A 288 16.37 2.99 27.40
CA ARG A 288 15.86 1.85 28.16
C ARG A 288 14.33 1.95 28.14
N SER A 289 13.65 1.13 27.35
CA SER A 289 12.20 0.97 27.44
C SER A 289 11.86 0.59 28.87
N LYS A 290 11.09 1.44 29.57
CA LYS A 290 10.51 1.02 30.86
C LYS A 290 9.55 -0.14 30.59
N PRO A 291 9.53 -1.15 31.48
CA PRO A 291 8.67 -2.32 31.35
C PRO A 291 7.19 -1.96 31.34
#